data_AF-A0A9C8WIA8-F1
#
_entry.id   AF-A0A9C8WIA8-F1
#
_cell.length_a   1.000
_cell.length_b   1.000
_cell.length_c   1.000
_cell.angle_alpha   90.00
_cell.angle_beta   90.00
_cell.angle_gamma   90.00
#
_symmetry.space_group_name_H-M   'P 1'
#
loop_
_entity.id
_entity.type
_entity.pdbx_description
1 polymer ?
#
loop_
_entity_poly.entity_id
_entity_poly.type
_entity_poly.pdbx_seq_one_letter_code
_entity_poly.pdbx_strand_id
1 'polypeptide(L)'
;PESDREDFARLWSTNRHEWARIGPRMGTNGHEWARIGPRMGTNGHEWARLGALAPDELKIYPTQLLANADLYAYWQRGEYQPYDTETLVDLLAEVKTTIPRYCRVNRVIRDIPSTNVVEGNKRTSLRQDVHREMARRGTRCQCIRCREVRGQRVVPETLRFDDLTYRAGFAEEHFLSFDTPEDKLAGFLRLSLPGEASPDLGFADLEGAALIREVHVYGQSLEVGREERGAAQHIGLGRQLIARAEEIARSRGYRRLAVIAAVGTRRYYAARGFRMGDLYMVKELPGRELRS
;
A
#
# COMPACT_ATOMS: atom_id res chain seq x y z
N PRO A 1 7.30 24.22 4.23
CA PRO A 1 6.73 24.20 5.61
C PRO A 1 5.23 23.90 5.64
N GLU A 2 4.44 24.63 4.84
CA GLU A 2 2.99 24.41 4.72
C GLU A 2 2.67 23.25 3.75
N SER A 3 3.40 23.14 2.64
CA SER A 3 3.38 21.97 1.74
C SER A 3 3.79 20.68 2.44
N ASP A 4 4.88 20.72 3.21
CA ASP A 4 5.39 19.55 3.94
C ASP A 4 4.42 19.08 5.03
N ARG A 5 3.64 20.03 5.59
CA ARG A 5 2.55 19.75 6.54
C ARG A 5 1.35 19.10 5.86
N GLU A 6 0.93 19.59 4.70
CA GLU A 6 -0.17 18.99 3.95
C GLU A 6 0.17 17.60 3.43
N ASP A 7 1.39 17.39 2.91
CA ASP A 7 1.84 16.09 2.43
C ASP A 7 2.00 15.10 3.58
N PHE A 8 2.57 15.53 4.71
CA PHE A 8 2.63 14.69 5.92
C PHE A 8 1.23 14.38 6.47
N ALA A 9 0.32 15.35 6.54
CA ALA A 9 -1.06 15.14 6.96
C ALA A 9 -1.81 14.16 6.05
N ARG A 10 -1.58 14.19 4.73
CA ARG A 10 -2.14 13.22 3.77
C ARG A 10 -1.54 11.82 3.95
N LEU A 11 -0.24 11.73 4.22
CA LEU A 11 0.47 10.48 4.54
C LEU A 11 -0.01 9.86 5.87
N TRP A 12 -0.56 10.66 6.78
CA TRP A 12 -0.96 10.28 8.14
C TRP A 12 -2.48 10.18 8.40
N SER A 13 -3.33 10.75 7.54
CA SER A 13 -4.79 10.76 7.71
C SER A 13 -5.52 9.65 6.94
N THR A 14 -4.87 8.99 5.97
CA THR A 14 -5.46 7.92 5.14
C THR A 14 -4.42 6.86 4.74
N ASN A 15 -4.85 5.68 4.27
CA ASN A 15 -3.97 4.73 3.57
C ASN A 15 -3.23 5.48 2.44
N ARG A 16 -1.90 5.32 2.31
CA ARG A 16 -1.11 6.00 1.26
C ARG A 16 -1.44 5.42 -0.11
N HIS A 17 -2.43 6.02 -0.77
CA HIS A 17 -2.83 5.65 -2.12
C HIS A 17 -2.07 6.52 -3.12
N GLU A 18 -1.10 5.93 -3.82
CA GLU A 18 -0.49 6.60 -4.96
C GLU A 18 -1.05 6.08 -6.27
N TRP A 19 -1.19 7.02 -7.20
CA TRP A 19 -1.62 6.76 -8.56
C TRP A 19 -0.41 6.93 -9.47
N ALA A 20 0.05 5.81 -10.03
CA ALA A 20 1.14 5.82 -10.99
C ALA A 20 0.56 5.85 -12.42
N ARG A 21 0.75 6.98 -13.12
CA ARG A 21 0.50 7.06 -14.56
C ARG A 21 1.78 6.71 -15.29
N ILE A 22 1.70 5.68 -16.14
CA ILE A 22 2.80 5.30 -17.03
C ILE A 22 2.58 5.99 -18.39
N GLY A 23 3.48 6.91 -18.74
CA GLY A 23 3.46 7.69 -19.98
C GLY A 23 4.41 8.90 -19.95
N PRO A 24 4.73 9.52 -21.11
CA PRO A 24 5.70 10.61 -21.21
C PRO A 24 5.25 11.90 -20.50
N ARG A 25 6.24 12.67 -20.03
CA ARG A 25 6.06 13.88 -19.21
C ARG A 25 5.54 15.07 -20.04
N MET A 26 4.32 15.55 -19.76
CA MET A 26 3.87 16.90 -20.15
C MET A 26 3.66 17.75 -18.90
N GLY A 27 4.14 19.00 -18.94
CA GLY A 27 4.05 19.93 -17.80
C GLY A 27 2.67 20.58 -17.72
N THR A 28 2.01 20.46 -16.56
CA THR A 28 1.03 21.42 -16.01
C THR A 28 0.69 21.09 -14.54
N ASN A 29 0.18 22.13 -13.89
CA ASN A 29 -0.02 22.37 -12.45
C ASN A 29 -1.10 21.52 -11.78
N GLY A 30 -0.93 21.32 -10.47
CA GLY A 30 -1.99 20.91 -9.54
C GLY A 30 -2.13 19.38 -9.38
N HIS A 31 -1.95 18.91 -8.14
CA HIS A 31 -1.94 17.52 -7.68
C HIS A 31 -0.60 16.78 -7.88
N GLU A 32 0.00 16.35 -6.76
CA GLU A 32 1.15 15.45 -6.77
C GLU A 32 0.71 14.03 -7.17
N TRP A 33 1.26 13.58 -8.29
CA TRP A 33 1.16 12.23 -8.80
C TRP A 33 2.56 11.64 -8.76
N ALA A 34 2.72 10.40 -8.29
CA ALA A 34 3.91 9.61 -8.59
C ALA A 34 3.91 9.28 -10.09
N ARG A 35 4.36 10.23 -10.93
CA ARG A 35 4.42 10.06 -12.39
C ARG A 35 5.66 9.24 -12.70
N ILE A 36 5.45 8.04 -13.24
CA ILE A 36 6.55 7.14 -13.58
C ILE A 36 6.50 6.86 -15.08
N GLY A 37 7.34 7.55 -15.84
CA GLY A 37 7.43 7.43 -17.28
C GLY A 37 8.65 8.18 -17.80
N PRO A 38 9.12 7.87 -19.02
CA PRO A 38 10.29 8.53 -19.59
C PRO A 38 10.03 10.03 -19.75
N ARG A 39 11.08 10.86 -19.61
CA ARG A 39 11.02 12.23 -20.16
C ARG A 39 10.98 12.10 -21.69
N MET A 40 10.23 12.97 -22.36
CA MET A 40 10.37 13.05 -23.82
C MET A 40 11.86 13.29 -24.15
N GLY A 41 12.43 12.43 -25.00
CA GLY A 41 13.84 12.46 -25.39
C GLY A 41 14.80 11.58 -24.58
N THR A 42 14.34 10.75 -23.64
CA THR A 42 15.21 9.80 -22.92
C THR A 42 14.74 8.35 -23.09
N ASN A 43 15.64 7.44 -23.48
CA ASN A 43 15.39 5.98 -23.58
C ASN A 43 15.42 5.26 -22.20
N GLY A 44 15.50 6.01 -21.10
CA GLY A 44 15.60 5.47 -19.74
C GLY A 44 14.32 5.70 -18.94
N HIS A 45 13.82 4.65 -18.31
CA HIS A 45 12.74 4.74 -17.33
C HIS A 45 13.34 4.97 -15.93
N GLU A 46 13.15 6.15 -15.33
CA GLU A 46 13.59 6.43 -13.94
C GLU A 46 12.64 5.78 -12.92
N TRP A 47 12.80 4.47 -12.66
CA TRP A 47 12.03 3.71 -11.66
C TRP A 47 12.49 3.93 -10.21
N ALA A 48 13.60 4.64 -9.99
CA ALA A 48 14.24 4.86 -8.70
C ALA A 48 13.38 5.63 -7.66
N ARG A 49 12.16 6.06 -8.02
CA ARG A 49 11.29 6.91 -7.18
C ARG A 49 10.26 6.15 -6.35
N LEU A 50 9.88 4.92 -6.70
CA LEU A 50 8.86 4.18 -5.92
C LEU A 50 9.32 3.88 -4.48
N GLY A 51 10.60 3.51 -4.33
CA GLY A 51 11.20 3.31 -3.01
C GLY A 51 11.33 4.61 -2.20
N ALA A 52 11.51 5.76 -2.87
CA ALA A 52 11.62 7.06 -2.23
C ALA A 52 10.27 7.63 -1.76
N LEU A 53 9.18 7.34 -2.50
CA LEU A 53 7.82 7.76 -2.18
C LEU A 53 7.14 6.84 -1.14
N ALA A 54 7.52 5.57 -1.12
CA ALA A 54 7.04 4.55 -0.17
C ALA A 54 5.49 4.44 -0.04
N PRO A 55 4.75 4.30 -1.16
CA PRO A 55 3.30 4.14 -1.12
C PRO A 55 2.87 2.79 -0.53
N ASP A 56 1.76 2.78 0.21
CA ASP A 56 1.16 1.53 0.68
C ASP A 56 0.41 0.82 -0.46
N GLU A 57 -0.22 1.59 -1.34
CA GLU A 57 -1.00 1.07 -2.44
C GLU A 57 -0.67 1.76 -3.77
N LEU A 58 -0.65 0.96 -4.84
CA LEU A 58 -0.45 1.42 -6.20
C LEU A 58 -1.63 1.05 -7.09
N LYS A 59 -2.07 2.01 -7.89
CA LYS A 59 -2.92 1.78 -9.06
C LYS A 59 -2.13 2.16 -10.30
N ILE A 60 -1.85 1.17 -11.14
CA ILE A 60 -1.12 1.33 -12.38
C ILE A 60 -2.13 1.36 -13.52
N TYR A 61 -2.18 2.47 -14.24
CA TYR A 61 -3.00 2.63 -15.43
C TYR A 61 -2.12 2.99 -16.61
N PRO A 62 -1.87 2.02 -17.52
CA PRO A 62 -1.30 2.32 -18.82
C PRO A 62 -2.15 3.38 -19.51
N THR A 63 -1.51 4.39 -20.10
CA THR A 63 -2.25 5.44 -20.80
C THR A 63 -3.00 4.84 -22.00
N GLN A 64 -4.32 5.02 -22.03
CA GLN A 64 -5.20 4.63 -23.13
C GLN A 64 -5.64 5.90 -23.88
N LEU A 65 -5.55 5.91 -25.21
CA LEU A 65 -5.88 7.08 -26.03
C LEU A 65 -7.38 7.15 -26.27
N LEU A 66 -8.00 8.25 -25.85
CA LEU A 66 -9.43 8.54 -26.08
C LEU A 66 -9.56 9.70 -27.07
N ALA A 67 -10.50 9.61 -28.01
CA ALA A 67 -10.66 10.62 -29.07
C ALA A 67 -11.01 12.01 -28.52
N ASN A 68 -11.69 12.07 -27.37
CA ASN A 68 -12.11 13.31 -26.73
C ASN A 68 -11.08 13.89 -25.74
N ALA A 69 -9.88 13.31 -25.65
CA ALA A 69 -8.83 13.82 -24.77
C ALA A 69 -7.80 14.63 -25.56
N ASP A 70 -7.20 15.64 -24.92
CA ASP A 70 -6.18 16.50 -25.57
C ASP A 70 -5.03 15.71 -26.19
N LEU A 71 -4.66 14.58 -25.56
CA LEU A 71 -3.60 13.67 -26.03
C LEU A 71 -3.87 13.15 -27.46
N TYR A 72 -5.13 13.08 -27.88
CA TYR A 72 -5.51 12.69 -29.24
C TYR A 72 -4.95 13.63 -30.30
N ALA A 73 -4.97 14.94 -30.07
CA ALA A 73 -4.43 15.91 -31.03
C ALA A 73 -2.90 15.75 -31.21
N TYR A 74 -2.17 15.42 -30.14
CA TYR A 74 -0.73 15.14 -30.21
C TYR A 74 -0.45 13.85 -30.99
N TRP A 75 -1.27 12.82 -30.77
CA TRP A 75 -1.20 11.58 -31.54
C TRP A 75 -1.47 11.81 -33.03
N GLN A 76 -2.49 12.60 -33.38
CA GLN A 76 -2.79 12.94 -34.78
C GLN A 76 -1.64 13.67 -35.48
N ARG A 77 -0.82 14.43 -34.74
CA ARG A 77 0.38 15.09 -35.26
C ARG A 77 1.64 14.20 -35.25
N GLY A 78 1.52 12.95 -34.80
CA GLY A 78 2.64 12.01 -34.69
C GLY A 78 3.58 12.28 -33.50
N GLU A 79 3.24 13.22 -32.62
CA GLU A 79 4.06 13.63 -31.46
C GLU A 79 3.92 12.68 -30.26
N TYR A 80 2.90 11.83 -30.26
CA TYR A 80 2.67 10.82 -29.24
C TYR A 80 2.33 9.48 -29.88
N GLN A 81 3.03 8.43 -29.46
CA GLN A 81 2.74 7.05 -29.85
C GLN A 81 2.46 6.23 -28.57
N PRO A 82 1.26 5.66 -28.41
CA PRO A 82 0.97 4.72 -27.33
C PRO A 82 1.89 3.50 -27.40
N TYR A 83 2.17 2.90 -26.25
CA TYR A 83 2.85 1.59 -26.25
C TYR A 83 1.94 0.52 -26.87
N ASP A 84 2.54 -0.35 -27.67
CA ASP A 84 1.93 -1.59 -28.08
C ASP A 84 1.76 -2.54 -26.87
N THR A 85 1.10 -3.67 -27.10
CA THR A 85 0.80 -4.63 -26.03
C THR A 85 2.04 -5.34 -25.49
N GLU A 86 2.99 -5.69 -26.35
CA GLU A 86 4.20 -6.43 -25.98
C GLU A 86 5.10 -5.56 -25.13
N THR A 87 5.39 -4.35 -25.60
CA THR A 87 6.11 -3.31 -24.87
C THR A 87 5.49 -3.07 -23.48
N LEU A 88 4.15 -2.99 -23.41
CA LEU A 88 3.46 -2.76 -22.15
C LEU A 88 3.54 -3.95 -21.19
N VAL A 89 3.39 -5.18 -21.69
CA VAL A 89 3.51 -6.40 -20.89
C VAL A 89 4.93 -6.50 -20.33
N ASP A 90 5.93 -6.26 -21.15
CA ASP A 90 7.33 -6.32 -20.79
C ASP A 90 7.69 -5.29 -19.72
N LEU A 91 7.23 -4.06 -19.91
CA LEU A 91 7.41 -2.97 -18.97
C LEU A 91 6.76 -3.29 -17.62
N LEU A 92 5.51 -3.75 -17.62
CA LEU A 92 4.79 -4.07 -16.39
C LEU A 92 5.39 -5.27 -15.67
N ALA A 93 5.92 -6.26 -16.40
CA ALA A 93 6.62 -7.40 -15.82
C ALA A 93 7.89 -6.94 -15.09
N GLU A 94 8.67 -6.04 -15.68
CA GLU A 94 9.84 -5.43 -15.05
C GLU A 94 9.45 -4.60 -13.82
N VAL A 95 8.51 -3.66 -13.96
CA VAL A 95 8.05 -2.78 -12.87
C VAL A 95 7.63 -3.59 -11.65
N LYS A 96 6.88 -4.68 -11.85
CA LYS A 96 6.40 -5.54 -10.76
C LYS A 96 7.52 -6.21 -9.95
N THR A 97 8.73 -6.34 -10.48
CA THR A 97 9.89 -6.86 -9.72
C THR A 97 10.44 -5.83 -8.73
N THR A 98 10.21 -4.53 -8.99
CA THR A 98 10.70 -3.43 -8.15
C THR A 98 9.75 -3.07 -7.00
N ILE A 99 8.51 -3.58 -7.03
CA ILE A 99 7.46 -3.19 -6.08
C ILE A 99 7.76 -3.79 -4.69
N PRO A 100 7.89 -2.96 -3.64
CA PRO A 100 8.20 -3.42 -2.30
C PRO A 100 7.14 -4.39 -1.72
N ARG A 101 7.58 -5.26 -0.80
CA ARG A 101 6.72 -6.28 -0.17
C ARG A 101 5.54 -5.69 0.60
N TYR A 102 5.71 -4.48 1.15
CA TYR A 102 4.67 -3.75 1.89
C TYR A 102 3.63 -3.07 0.97
N CYS A 103 3.90 -2.98 -0.33
CA CYS A 103 3.03 -2.27 -1.25
C CYS A 103 1.97 -3.21 -1.85
N ARG A 104 0.74 -2.73 -2.03
CA ARG A 104 -0.36 -3.45 -2.66
C ARG A 104 -0.71 -2.88 -4.03
N VAL A 105 -0.61 -3.69 -5.08
CA VAL A 105 -1.02 -3.27 -6.43
C VAL A 105 -2.48 -3.60 -6.66
N ASN A 106 -3.37 -2.62 -6.51
CA ASN A 106 -4.81 -2.83 -6.62
C ASN A 106 -5.26 -3.13 -8.06
N ARG A 107 -4.80 -2.31 -9.00
CA ARG A 107 -5.18 -2.37 -10.41
C ARG A 107 -3.94 -2.17 -11.28
N VAL A 108 -3.92 -2.90 -12.40
CA VAL A 108 -2.87 -2.83 -13.44
C VAL A 108 -3.48 -2.42 -14.78
N ILE A 109 -4.81 -2.29 -14.84
CA ILE A 109 -5.57 -1.89 -16.01
C ILE A 109 -6.79 -1.09 -15.57
N ARG A 110 -7.22 -0.17 -16.46
CA ARG A 110 -8.47 0.57 -16.33
C ARG A 110 -9.53 -0.12 -17.18
N ASP A 111 -10.70 -0.35 -16.58
CA ASP A 111 -11.87 -0.83 -17.33
C ASP A 111 -12.45 0.35 -18.11
N ILE A 112 -11.89 0.63 -19.28
CA ILE A 112 -12.49 1.51 -20.29
C ILE A 112 -13.04 0.63 -21.41
N PRO A 113 -14.29 0.83 -21.86
CA PRO A 113 -14.82 0.12 -23.02
C PRO A 113 -13.89 0.27 -24.22
N SER A 114 -13.50 -0.85 -24.84
CA SER A 114 -12.55 -0.87 -25.96
C SER A 114 -13.01 -0.07 -27.17
N THR A 115 -14.32 0.12 -27.33
CA THR A 115 -14.95 0.97 -28.36
C THR A 115 -14.56 2.44 -28.24
N ASN A 116 -14.18 2.89 -27.05
CA ASN A 116 -13.83 4.29 -26.78
C ASN A 116 -12.32 4.53 -26.85
N VAL A 117 -11.54 3.46 -27.00
CA VAL A 117 -10.08 3.51 -27.12
C VAL A 117 -9.72 3.58 -28.60
N VAL A 118 -9.21 4.73 -29.02
CA VAL A 118 -8.71 4.91 -30.39
C VAL A 118 -7.51 3.98 -30.58
N GLU A 119 -6.51 4.10 -29.70
CA GLU A 119 -5.26 3.33 -29.76
C GLU A 119 -4.65 3.10 -28.36
N GLY A 120 -3.76 2.11 -28.25
CA GLY A 120 -3.22 1.59 -26.99
C GLY A 120 -3.91 0.30 -26.54
N ASN A 121 -3.76 -0.04 -25.25
CA ASN A 121 -4.21 -1.33 -24.73
C ASN A 121 -5.75 -1.46 -24.71
N LYS A 122 -6.28 -2.43 -25.47
CA LYS A 122 -7.71 -2.81 -25.51
C LYS A 122 -8.01 -4.15 -24.81
N ARG A 123 -6.99 -4.83 -24.27
CA ARG A 123 -7.09 -6.17 -23.65
C ARG A 123 -7.51 -6.09 -22.19
N THR A 124 -8.63 -6.70 -21.86
CA THR A 124 -9.09 -6.86 -20.47
C THR A 124 -8.23 -7.84 -19.64
N SER A 125 -7.44 -8.70 -20.29
CA SER A 125 -6.62 -9.74 -19.66
C SER A 125 -5.18 -9.32 -19.29
N LEU A 126 -4.81 -8.03 -19.41
CA LEU A 126 -3.41 -7.58 -19.27
C LEU A 126 -2.69 -8.11 -18.03
N ARG A 127 -3.39 -8.19 -16.89
CA ARG A 127 -2.80 -8.74 -15.66
C ARG A 127 -2.33 -10.20 -15.83
N GLN A 128 -3.09 -11.02 -16.52
CA GLN A 128 -2.73 -12.42 -16.77
C GLN A 128 -1.54 -12.50 -17.73
N ASP A 129 -1.54 -11.66 -18.77
CA ASP A 129 -0.47 -11.58 -19.76
C ASP A 129 0.86 -11.22 -19.05
N VAL A 130 0.86 -10.21 -18.19
CA VAL A 130 2.03 -9.83 -17.37
C VAL A 130 2.47 -10.97 -16.45
N HIS A 131 1.54 -11.70 -15.83
CA HIS A 131 1.91 -12.82 -14.95
C HIS A 131 2.54 -13.99 -15.74
N ARG A 132 2.04 -14.27 -16.95
CA ARG A 132 2.65 -15.28 -17.84
C ARG A 132 4.05 -14.85 -18.26
N GLU A 133 4.24 -13.58 -18.60
CA GLU A 133 5.55 -13.06 -18.97
C GLU A 133 6.54 -13.13 -17.82
N MET A 134 6.13 -12.72 -16.61
CA MET A 134 6.98 -12.86 -15.41
C MET A 134 7.39 -14.32 -15.16
N ALA A 135 6.46 -15.27 -15.32
CA ALA A 135 6.73 -16.69 -15.18
C ALA A 135 7.71 -17.19 -16.25
N ARG A 136 7.56 -16.76 -17.51
CA ARG A 136 8.50 -17.06 -18.60
C ARG A 136 9.91 -16.56 -18.29
N ARG A 137 10.03 -15.38 -17.67
CA ARG A 137 11.30 -14.78 -17.22
C ARG A 137 11.88 -15.40 -15.94
N GLY A 138 11.16 -16.30 -15.25
CA GLY A 138 11.55 -16.79 -13.92
C GLY A 138 11.53 -15.72 -12.83
N THR A 139 10.81 -14.62 -13.05
CA THR A 139 10.70 -13.49 -12.09
C THR A 139 9.39 -13.57 -11.31
N ARG A 140 9.34 -12.91 -10.15
CA ARG A 140 8.15 -12.92 -9.28
C ARG A 140 7.88 -11.55 -8.65
N CYS A 141 6.60 -11.22 -8.55
CA CYS A 141 6.13 -10.00 -7.90
C CYS A 141 5.92 -10.22 -6.40
N GLN A 142 6.49 -9.35 -5.56
CA GLN A 142 6.43 -9.48 -4.10
C GLN A 142 5.35 -8.63 -3.41
N CYS A 143 4.59 -7.84 -4.19
CA CYS A 143 3.53 -7.00 -3.66
C CYS A 143 2.48 -7.84 -2.89
N ILE A 144 1.80 -7.20 -1.93
CA ILE A 144 0.76 -7.80 -1.09
C ILE A 144 -0.23 -8.63 -1.92
N ARG A 145 -0.82 -8.06 -2.99
CA ARG A 145 -1.83 -8.73 -3.84
C ARG A 145 -1.36 -10.06 -4.46
N CYS A 146 -0.06 -10.20 -4.72
CA CYS A 146 0.52 -11.41 -5.30
C CYS A 146 0.83 -12.48 -4.23
N ARG A 147 0.93 -12.08 -2.96
CA ARG A 147 1.21 -12.95 -1.82
C ARG A 147 0.00 -13.29 -0.96
N GLU A 148 -1.14 -12.60 -1.06
CA GLU A 148 -2.36 -12.92 -0.28
C GLU A 148 -2.69 -14.43 -0.32
N VAL A 149 -3.05 -15.03 0.83
CA VAL A 149 -3.41 -16.46 0.92
C VAL A 149 -4.68 -16.85 0.14
N ARG A 150 -5.50 -15.87 -0.31
CA ARG A 150 -6.67 -16.06 -1.22
C ARG A 150 -7.60 -17.23 -0.85
N GLY A 151 -7.92 -17.39 0.43
CA GLY A 151 -8.82 -18.44 0.91
C GLY A 151 -8.17 -19.82 1.08
N GLN A 152 -6.85 -19.93 0.93
CA GLN A 152 -6.10 -21.10 1.39
C GLN A 152 -6.19 -21.22 2.91
N ARG A 153 -6.22 -22.46 3.39
CA ARG A 153 -6.22 -22.73 4.83
C ARG A 153 -4.91 -22.25 5.44
N VAL A 154 -5.01 -21.37 6.42
CA VAL A 154 -3.87 -20.88 7.19
C VAL A 154 -3.74 -21.74 8.46
N VAL A 155 -2.53 -22.25 8.72
CA VAL A 155 -2.20 -22.99 9.94
C VAL A 155 -1.34 -22.07 10.83
N PRO A 156 -1.91 -21.44 11.88
CA PRO A 156 -1.24 -20.39 12.64
C PRO A 156 0.13 -20.77 13.18
N GLU A 157 0.32 -22.02 13.58
CA GLU A 157 1.54 -22.54 14.19
C GLU A 157 2.72 -22.60 13.20
N THR A 158 2.43 -22.58 11.90
CA THR A 158 3.43 -22.60 10.83
C THR A 158 3.79 -21.21 10.31
N LEU A 159 3.07 -20.18 10.75
CA LEU A 159 3.29 -18.82 10.29
C LEU A 159 4.59 -18.26 10.84
N ARG A 160 5.34 -17.59 9.97
CA ARG A 160 6.51 -16.81 10.34
C ARG A 160 6.10 -15.37 10.54
N PHE A 161 6.55 -14.76 11.63
CA PHE A 161 6.45 -13.33 11.85
C PHE A 161 7.62 -12.62 11.16
N ASP A 162 7.35 -11.53 10.45
CA ASP A 162 8.36 -10.65 9.83
C ASP A 162 8.10 -9.18 10.20
N ASP A 163 9.17 -8.40 10.28
CA ASP A 163 9.14 -6.95 10.52
C ASP A 163 10.03 -6.26 9.48
N LEU A 164 9.40 -5.77 8.42
CA LEU A 164 10.08 -5.01 7.37
C LEU A 164 10.03 -3.52 7.71
N THR A 165 11.17 -2.97 8.14
CA THR A 165 11.33 -1.54 8.42
C THR A 165 11.76 -0.75 7.18
N TYR A 166 11.18 0.43 6.96
CA TYR A 166 11.56 1.35 5.90
C TYR A 166 11.27 2.80 6.31
N ARG A 167 11.87 3.78 5.62
CA ARG A 167 11.63 5.20 5.89
C ARG A 167 10.60 5.76 4.91
N ALA A 168 9.64 6.54 5.42
CA ALA A 168 8.68 7.29 4.62
C ALA A 168 8.59 8.72 5.16
N GLY A 169 9.23 9.67 4.47
CA GLY A 169 9.32 11.05 4.93
C GLY A 169 9.98 11.16 6.32
N PHE A 170 9.23 11.71 7.28
CA PHE A 170 9.67 11.94 8.67
C PHE A 170 9.42 10.76 9.61
N ALA A 171 8.86 9.65 9.13
CA ALA A 171 8.55 8.48 9.93
C ALA A 171 9.40 7.26 9.56
N GLU A 172 9.70 6.45 10.58
CA GLU A 172 10.09 5.06 10.42
C GLU A 172 8.82 4.21 10.35
N GLU A 173 8.70 3.41 9.31
CA GLU A 173 7.55 2.56 9.04
C GLU A 173 7.92 1.10 9.26
N HIS A 174 7.06 0.39 9.97
CA HIS A 174 7.14 -1.06 10.14
C HIS A 174 5.97 -1.72 9.42
N PHE A 175 6.30 -2.64 8.51
CA PHE A 175 5.34 -3.58 7.94
C PHE A 175 5.49 -4.91 8.66
N LEU A 176 4.64 -5.12 9.66
CA LEU A 176 4.60 -6.35 10.43
C LEU A 176 3.74 -7.37 9.68
N SER A 177 4.22 -8.58 9.42
CA SER A 177 3.43 -9.60 8.71
C SER A 177 3.53 -10.98 9.33
N PHE A 178 2.48 -11.77 9.08
CA PHE A 178 2.51 -13.20 9.23
C PHE A 178 2.45 -13.84 7.84
N ASP A 179 3.48 -14.60 7.49
CA ASP A 179 3.63 -15.26 6.20
C ASP A 179 3.70 -16.80 6.38
N THR A 180 3.10 -17.54 5.45
CA THR A 180 3.19 -19.01 5.41
C THR A 180 4.59 -19.47 4.99
N PRO A 181 4.94 -20.76 5.18
CA PRO A 181 6.20 -21.32 4.67
C PRO A 181 6.43 -21.03 3.18
N GLU A 182 5.36 -21.04 2.37
CA GLU A 182 5.33 -20.77 0.92
C GLU A 182 5.29 -19.29 0.55
N ASP A 183 5.57 -18.40 1.51
CA ASP A 183 5.61 -16.95 1.33
C ASP A 183 4.24 -16.36 0.90
N LYS A 184 3.16 -16.88 1.51
CA LYS A 184 1.82 -16.29 1.40
C LYS A 184 1.47 -15.46 2.63
N LEU A 185 0.92 -14.28 2.40
CA LEU A 185 0.58 -13.32 3.43
C LEU A 185 -0.76 -13.67 4.07
N ALA A 186 -0.73 -14.06 5.34
CA ALA A 186 -1.90 -14.39 6.15
C ALA A 186 -2.48 -13.16 6.88
N GLY A 187 -1.65 -12.18 7.20
CA GLY A 187 -2.09 -10.91 7.79
C GLY A 187 -0.93 -9.94 7.94
N PHE A 188 -1.24 -8.65 8.07
CA PHE A 188 -0.25 -7.61 8.26
C PHE A 188 -0.77 -6.44 9.09
N LEU A 189 0.16 -5.66 9.63
CA LEU A 189 -0.07 -4.39 10.30
C LEU A 189 0.94 -3.36 9.81
N ARG A 190 0.47 -2.14 9.56
CA ARG A 190 1.32 -0.98 9.26
C ARG A 190 1.44 -0.09 10.49
N LEU A 191 2.64 0.00 11.06
CA LEU A 191 2.96 0.86 12.19
C LEU A 191 3.87 1.99 11.73
N SER A 192 3.49 3.23 12.04
CA SER A 192 4.29 4.42 11.77
C SER A 192 4.82 5.00 13.08
N LEU A 193 6.12 5.27 13.10
CA LEU A 193 6.86 5.88 14.20
C LEU A 193 7.37 7.25 13.73
N PRO A 194 6.61 8.33 13.98
CA PRO A 194 7.03 9.69 13.59
C PRO A 194 8.23 10.16 14.40
N GLY A 195 9.33 10.52 13.73
CA GLY A 195 10.52 11.06 14.39
C GLY A 195 10.33 12.49 14.91
N GLU A 196 11.32 13.01 15.65
CA GLU A 196 11.30 14.36 16.24
C GLU A 196 11.10 15.49 15.23
N ALA A 197 11.56 15.29 13.99
CA ALA A 197 11.39 16.24 12.90
C ALA A 197 10.00 16.19 12.22
N SER A 198 9.11 15.31 12.69
CA SER A 198 7.75 15.22 12.14
C SER A 198 6.98 16.50 12.44
N PRO A 199 6.27 17.08 11.46
CA PRO A 199 5.54 18.31 11.69
C PRO A 199 4.38 18.07 12.66
N ASP A 200 4.14 19.04 13.53
CA ASP A 200 2.95 19.04 14.36
C ASP A 200 1.70 19.22 13.49
N LEU A 201 0.80 18.25 13.57
CA LEU A 201 -0.46 18.19 12.83
C LEU A 201 -1.62 18.86 13.56
N GLY A 202 -1.44 19.25 14.83
CA GLY A 202 -2.50 19.85 15.65
C GLY A 202 -3.58 18.87 16.10
N PHE A 203 -3.29 17.56 16.07
CA PHE A 203 -4.19 16.52 16.55
C PHE A 203 -3.74 16.02 17.93
N ALA A 204 -4.51 16.36 18.97
CA ALA A 204 -4.22 15.97 20.36
C ALA A 204 -4.08 14.45 20.54
N ASP A 205 -4.80 13.65 19.75
CA ASP A 205 -4.72 12.18 19.75
C ASP A 205 -3.32 11.64 19.36
N LEU A 206 -2.55 12.41 18.58
CA LEU A 206 -1.29 11.95 17.98
C LEU A 206 -0.03 12.40 18.74
N GLU A 207 -0.14 13.32 19.71
CA GLU A 207 1.03 13.84 20.41
C GLU A 207 1.79 12.73 21.18
N GLY A 208 3.05 12.48 20.80
CA GLY A 208 3.83 11.40 21.41
C GLY A 208 3.24 9.99 21.21
N ALA A 209 2.39 9.82 20.19
CA ALA A 209 1.80 8.56 19.81
C ALA A 209 2.51 7.93 18.61
N ALA A 210 2.70 6.61 18.65
CA ALA A 210 2.89 5.83 17.44
C ALA A 210 1.52 5.60 16.77
N LEU A 211 1.50 5.32 15.47
CA LEU A 211 0.25 5.17 14.72
C LEU A 211 0.15 3.80 14.04
N ILE A 212 -0.87 3.03 14.39
CA ILE A 212 -1.34 1.92 13.56
C ILE A 212 -2.19 2.50 12.43
N ARG A 213 -1.68 2.40 11.19
CA ARG A 213 -2.35 2.94 10.00
C ARG A 213 -3.32 1.93 9.39
N GLU A 214 -2.99 0.65 9.46
CA GLU A 214 -3.79 -0.43 8.90
C GLU A 214 -3.53 -1.73 9.66
N VAL A 215 -4.59 -2.51 9.90
CA VAL A 215 -4.49 -3.92 10.31
C VAL A 215 -5.38 -4.72 9.36
N HIS A 216 -4.81 -5.76 8.76
CA HIS A 216 -5.54 -6.63 7.85
C HIS A 216 -5.18 -8.08 8.10
N VAL A 217 -6.19 -8.93 8.27
CA VAL A 217 -6.01 -10.40 8.39
C VAL A 217 -6.79 -11.05 7.27
N TYR A 218 -6.11 -11.82 6.44
CA TYR A 218 -6.72 -12.58 5.36
C TYR A 218 -7.34 -13.87 5.92
N GLY A 219 -8.57 -14.17 5.51
CA GLY A 219 -9.31 -15.34 5.94
C GLY A 219 -10.44 -15.71 4.99
N GLN A 220 -11.08 -16.85 5.23
CA GLN A 220 -12.36 -17.14 4.58
C GLN A 220 -13.38 -16.13 5.13
N SER A 221 -13.91 -15.29 4.26
CA SER A 221 -15.01 -14.39 4.59
C SER A 221 -16.11 -15.23 5.22
N LEU A 222 -16.44 -14.98 6.49
CA LEU A 222 -17.55 -15.65 7.15
C LEU A 222 -18.82 -15.31 6.35
N GLU A 223 -19.47 -16.32 5.79
CA GLU A 223 -20.89 -16.21 5.49
C GLU A 223 -21.60 -15.93 6.81
N VAL A 224 -22.39 -14.85 6.83
CA VAL A 224 -23.10 -14.40 8.02
C VAL A 224 -23.99 -15.53 8.54
N GLY A 225 -23.67 -16.08 9.72
CA GLY A 225 -24.51 -17.07 10.41
C GLY A 225 -23.85 -18.41 10.79
N ARG A 226 -22.57 -18.66 10.44
CA ARG A 226 -21.83 -19.85 10.93
C ARG A 226 -20.63 -19.45 11.78
N GLU A 227 -20.65 -19.79 13.06
CA GLU A 227 -19.44 -19.81 13.90
C GLU A 227 -18.57 -20.99 13.48
N GLU A 228 -17.66 -20.78 12.52
CA GLU A 228 -16.61 -21.75 12.23
C GLU A 228 -15.34 -21.45 13.03
N ARG A 229 -14.63 -22.51 13.45
CA ARG A 229 -13.38 -22.47 14.23
C ARG A 229 -12.29 -21.56 13.63
N GLY A 230 -12.36 -21.21 12.33
CA GLY A 230 -11.45 -20.28 11.65
C GLY A 230 -11.58 -18.82 12.08
N ALA A 231 -12.77 -18.36 12.49
CA ALA A 231 -13.00 -16.97 12.91
C ALA A 231 -12.14 -16.59 14.13
N ALA A 232 -12.08 -17.49 15.12
CA ALA A 232 -11.27 -17.31 16.32
C ALA A 232 -9.76 -17.25 16.01
N GLN A 233 -9.30 -17.99 15.00
CA GLN A 233 -7.90 -17.99 14.56
C GLN A 233 -7.52 -16.64 13.91
N HIS A 234 -8.40 -16.07 13.08
CA HIS A 234 -8.20 -14.74 12.48
C HIS A 234 -8.18 -13.61 13.52
N ILE A 235 -9.02 -13.71 14.55
CA ILE A 235 -9.02 -12.78 15.70
C ILE A 235 -7.68 -12.85 16.45
N GLY A 236 -7.06 -14.03 16.51
CA GLY A 236 -5.75 -14.28 17.13
C GLY A 236 -4.60 -13.55 16.45
N LEU A 237 -4.51 -13.60 15.11
CA LEU A 237 -3.42 -12.95 14.37
C LEU A 237 -3.45 -11.43 14.49
N GLY A 238 -4.63 -10.82 14.34
CA GLY A 238 -4.77 -9.37 14.51
C GLY A 238 -4.39 -8.90 15.92
N ARG A 239 -4.72 -9.70 16.95
CA ARG A 239 -4.31 -9.43 18.33
C ARG A 239 -2.79 -9.50 18.49
N GLN A 240 -2.13 -10.51 17.92
CA GLN A 240 -0.67 -10.65 17.98
C GLN A 240 0.05 -9.51 17.27
N LEU A 241 -0.44 -9.08 16.10
CA LEU A 241 0.09 -7.93 15.37
C LEU A 241 0.03 -6.64 16.21
N ILE A 242 -1.12 -6.37 16.84
CA ILE A 242 -1.29 -5.19 17.71
C ILE A 242 -0.37 -5.27 18.93
N ALA A 243 -0.27 -6.44 19.58
CA ALA A 243 0.63 -6.61 20.73
C ALA A 243 2.09 -6.32 20.35
N ARG A 244 2.52 -6.78 19.17
CA ARG A 244 3.86 -6.50 18.66
C ARG A 244 4.07 -5.02 18.35
N ALA A 245 3.06 -4.35 17.80
CA ALA A 245 3.11 -2.91 17.57
C ALA A 245 3.23 -2.12 18.88
N GLU A 246 2.50 -2.52 19.93
CA GLU A 246 2.60 -1.94 21.27
C GLU A 246 4.01 -2.11 21.87
N GLU A 247 4.62 -3.29 21.70
CA GLU A 247 6.01 -3.53 22.14
C GLU A 247 7.02 -2.63 21.42
N ILE A 248 6.92 -2.55 20.09
CA ILE A 248 7.81 -1.71 19.28
C ILE A 248 7.66 -0.25 19.68
N ALA A 249 6.43 0.29 19.69
CA ALA A 249 6.15 1.66 20.10
C ALA A 249 6.70 1.97 21.51
N ARG A 250 6.44 1.11 22.49
CA ARG A 250 6.93 1.29 23.86
C ARG A 250 8.46 1.28 23.94
N SER A 251 9.12 0.34 23.24
CA SER A 251 10.58 0.24 23.21
C SER A 251 11.25 1.47 22.57
N ARG A 252 10.52 2.19 21.71
CA ARG A 252 10.94 3.44 21.07
C ARG A 252 10.52 4.69 21.86
N GLY A 253 9.94 4.52 23.05
CA GLY A 253 9.62 5.62 23.96
C GLY A 253 8.29 6.32 23.71
N TYR A 254 7.46 5.80 22.79
CA TYR A 254 6.11 6.33 22.62
C TYR A 254 5.25 6.03 23.84
N ARG A 255 4.51 7.04 24.30
CA ARG A 255 3.60 6.93 25.46
C ARG A 255 2.22 6.47 25.07
N ARG A 256 1.87 6.64 23.79
CA ARG A 256 0.54 6.34 23.26
C ARG A 256 0.63 5.56 21.96
N LEU A 257 -0.44 4.83 21.67
CA LEU A 257 -0.66 4.18 20.39
C LEU A 257 -2.03 4.61 19.85
N ALA A 258 -2.03 5.32 18.75
CA ALA A 258 -3.22 5.71 18.02
C ALA A 258 -3.51 4.67 16.91
N VAL A 259 -4.77 4.51 16.53
CA VAL A 259 -5.17 3.68 15.39
C VAL A 259 -6.26 4.34 14.55
N ILE A 260 -6.09 4.27 13.22
CA ILE A 260 -7.13 4.63 12.26
C ILE A 260 -8.17 3.52 12.27
N ALA A 261 -9.30 3.76 12.94
CA ALA A 261 -10.37 2.79 13.08
C ALA A 261 -11.63 3.21 12.31
N ALA A 262 -12.03 2.39 11.33
CA ALA A 262 -13.35 2.52 10.73
C ALA A 262 -14.44 2.31 11.79
N VAL A 263 -15.60 2.98 11.64
CA VAL A 263 -16.71 2.93 12.62
C VAL A 263 -17.06 1.50 13.04
N GLY A 264 -17.17 0.58 12.08
CA GLY A 264 -17.49 -0.83 12.33
C GLY A 264 -16.42 -1.62 13.12
N THR A 265 -15.18 -1.13 13.17
CA THR A 265 -14.04 -1.77 13.85
C THR A 265 -13.73 -1.17 15.23
N ARG A 266 -14.39 -0.08 15.63
CA ARG A 266 -14.10 0.59 16.92
C ARG A 266 -14.27 -0.34 18.13
N ARG A 267 -15.31 -1.18 18.14
CA ARG A 267 -15.53 -2.18 19.21
C ARG A 267 -14.40 -3.20 19.32
N TYR A 268 -13.82 -3.60 18.19
CA TYR A 268 -12.67 -4.51 18.17
C TYR A 268 -11.45 -3.91 18.88
N TYR A 269 -11.16 -2.63 18.64
CA TYR A 269 -10.08 -1.91 19.33
C TYR A 269 -10.42 -1.58 20.79
N ALA A 270 -11.68 -1.24 21.07
CA ALA A 270 -12.14 -0.96 22.44
C ALA A 270 -11.93 -2.17 23.38
N ALA A 271 -12.25 -3.38 22.89
CA ALA A 271 -11.98 -4.63 23.62
C ALA A 271 -10.48 -4.89 23.88
N ARG A 272 -9.58 -4.10 23.28
CA ARG A 272 -8.11 -4.19 23.42
C ARG A 272 -7.53 -2.99 24.17
N GLY A 273 -8.38 -2.20 24.82
CA GLY A 273 -7.96 -1.08 25.69
C GLY A 273 -7.79 0.25 24.97
N PHE A 274 -8.12 0.34 23.68
CA PHE A 274 -8.20 1.63 23.00
C PHE A 274 -9.49 2.35 23.41
N ARG A 275 -9.44 3.67 23.49
CA ARG A 275 -10.59 4.55 23.74
C ARG A 275 -10.73 5.53 22.60
N MET A 276 -11.95 5.97 22.33
CA MET A 276 -12.17 6.98 21.30
C MET A 276 -11.60 8.32 21.79
N GLY A 277 -10.66 8.89 21.03
CA GLY A 277 -10.24 10.28 21.13
C GLY A 277 -11.08 11.16 20.22
N ASP A 278 -10.52 12.27 19.74
CA ASP A 278 -11.24 13.20 18.87
C ASP A 278 -11.45 12.62 17.47
N LEU A 279 -10.41 12.04 16.88
CA LEU A 279 -10.39 11.50 15.52
C LEU A 279 -9.92 10.04 15.47
N TYR A 280 -9.11 9.62 16.43
CA TYR A 280 -8.47 8.30 16.47
C TYR A 280 -8.96 7.47 17.67
N MET A 281 -8.76 6.17 17.60
CA MET A 281 -8.82 5.33 18.80
C MET A 281 -7.42 5.32 19.42
N VAL A 282 -7.29 5.66 20.71
CA VAL A 282 -6.00 5.85 21.39
C VAL A 282 -5.89 4.91 22.58
N LYS A 283 -4.70 4.34 22.76
CA LYS A 283 -4.35 3.52 23.93
C LYS A 283 -3.10 4.10 24.58
N GLU A 284 -3.17 4.30 25.91
CA GLU A 284 -1.99 4.61 26.71
C GLU A 284 -1.09 3.38 26.81
N LEU A 285 0.21 3.58 26.58
CA LEU A 285 1.23 2.55 26.74
C LEU A 285 1.88 2.72 28.11
N PRO A 286 2.00 1.64 28.92
CA PRO A 286 2.69 1.73 30.19
C PRO A 286 4.15 2.17 29.96
N GLY A 287 4.66 3.03 30.83
CA GLY A 287 6.03 3.52 30.78
C GLY A 287 7.04 2.37 30.81
N ARG A 288 8.23 2.62 30.27
CA ARG A 288 9.33 1.65 30.33
C ARG A 288 9.64 1.36 31.80
N GLU A 289 9.38 0.14 32.26
CA GLU A 289 10.02 -0.34 33.50
C GLU A 289 11.54 -0.30 33.24
N LEU A 290 12.20 0.67 33.84
CA LEU A 290 13.66 0.67 33.97
C LEU A 290 13.98 -0.59 34.79
N ARG A 291 14.36 -1.66 34.11
CA ARG A 291 15.02 -2.79 34.77
C ARG A 291 16.33 -2.23 35.32
N SER A 292 16.32 -1.91 36.61
CA SER A 292 17.49 -1.62 37.45
C SER A 292 18.40 -2.83 37.54
#